data_AF-A0A536I1S8-F1
#
_entry.id   AF-A0A536I1S8-F1
#
_cell.length_a   1.000
_cell.length_b   1.000
_cell.length_c   1.000
_cell.angle_alpha   90.00
_cell.angle_beta   90.00
_cell.angle_gamma   90.00
#
_symmetry.space_group_name_H-M   'P 1'
#
loop_
_entity.id
_entity.type
_entity.pdbx_description
1 polymer ?
#
loop_
_entity_poly.entity_id
_entity_poly.type
_entity_poly.pdbx_seq_one_letter_code
_entity_poly.pdbx_strand_id
1 'polypeptide(L)'
;MGGAAVNLHSPSARQPPLKRRYGDLDFVAASKKQHSVQRLFEALGYQGDQRFNTLNGHQRLLYLDSLNGRQIDIFIDRMKMCHVIELGGRLSHDGPTLTPADLLLSKLQVYEVNMKDLVDTIALVLDHPIADHDDDAVNAAYLARLTSEDWGLYRTLQLNIERVRGAATELEVDAGRVNQRLDELWERIERQPKSLKWKLRARIGDRVSWYELPEEVRQPYQRD
;
A
#
# COMPACT_ATOMS: atom_id res chain seq x y z
N MET A 1 -1.22 -2.77 8.16
CA MET A 1 -0.78 -2.18 6.86
C MET A 1 -1.07 -0.69 6.88
N GLY A 2 -1.04 0.00 5.74
CA GLY A 2 -1.37 1.43 5.66
C GLY A 2 -0.40 2.33 6.42
N GLY A 3 -0.85 3.55 6.74
CA GLY A 3 -0.01 4.57 7.37
C GLY A 3 0.50 4.20 8.77
N ALA A 4 -0.32 3.54 9.58
CA ALA A 4 0.07 3.13 10.91
C ALA A 4 1.22 2.10 10.87
N ALA A 5 1.20 1.19 9.90
CA ALA A 5 2.31 0.25 9.70
C ALA A 5 3.60 0.95 9.28
N VAL A 6 3.51 1.96 8.41
CA VAL A 6 4.67 2.79 8.05
C VAL A 6 5.22 3.53 9.27
N ASN A 7 4.36 4.10 10.11
CA ASN A 7 4.80 4.71 11.37
C ASN A 7 5.54 3.73 12.30
N LEU A 8 5.09 2.47 12.34
CA LEU A 8 5.71 1.42 13.16
C LEU A 8 7.06 0.97 12.59
N HIS A 9 7.18 0.82 11.26
CA HIS A 9 8.41 0.34 10.60
C HIS A 9 9.46 1.42 10.34
N SER A 10 9.05 2.69 10.16
CA SER A 10 9.94 3.76 9.69
C SER A 10 10.14 4.82 10.77
N PRO A 11 11.32 4.88 11.42
CA PRO A 11 11.66 5.94 12.37
C PRO A 11 11.46 7.36 11.81
N SER A 12 11.75 7.58 10.53
CA SER A 12 11.58 8.87 9.85
C SER A 12 10.13 9.35 9.83
N ALA A 13 9.15 8.44 9.74
CA ALA A 13 7.72 8.76 9.79
C ALA A 13 7.24 9.33 11.15
N ARG A 14 8.08 9.28 12.19
CA ARG A 14 7.75 9.80 13.53
C ARG A 14 8.24 11.23 13.75
N GLN A 15 9.03 11.77 12.81
CA GLN A 15 9.66 13.08 12.91
C GLN A 15 9.17 14.01 11.78
N PRO A 16 9.03 15.33 12.03
CA PRO A 16 8.87 16.28 10.94
C PRO A 16 10.01 16.16 9.92
N PRO A 17 9.75 16.35 8.62
CA PRO A 17 8.49 16.75 8.01
C PRO A 17 7.51 15.58 7.74
N LEU A 18 7.94 14.33 7.95
CA LEU A 18 7.17 13.13 7.56
C LEU A 18 6.15 12.69 8.63
N LYS A 19 6.19 13.30 9.82
CA LYS A 19 5.21 13.05 10.88
C LYS A 19 3.83 13.53 10.45
N ARG A 20 2.88 12.60 10.40
CA ARG A 20 1.46 12.88 10.09
C ARG A 20 0.50 12.26 11.09
N ARG A 21 -0.78 12.65 10.99
CA ARG A 21 -1.86 12.00 11.74
C ARG A 21 -2.36 10.75 11.00
N TYR A 22 -2.79 9.76 11.77
CA TYR A 22 -3.36 8.51 11.29
C TYR A 22 -4.80 8.43 11.79
N GLY A 23 -5.76 8.39 10.87
CA GLY A 23 -7.19 8.34 11.18
C GLY A 23 -7.71 6.91 11.18
N ASP A 24 -7.51 6.22 10.06
CA ASP A 24 -7.99 4.86 9.84
C ASP A 24 -6.88 3.83 10.10
N LEU A 25 -7.27 2.61 10.47
CA LEU A 25 -6.35 1.47 10.56
C LEU A 25 -6.70 0.42 9.52
N ASP A 26 -5.71 0.11 8.70
CA ASP A 26 -5.82 -0.88 7.64
C ASP A 26 -5.14 -2.19 8.08
N PHE A 27 -5.84 -3.30 7.89
CA PHE A 27 -5.38 -4.65 8.16
C PHE A 27 -5.50 -5.52 6.92
N VAL A 28 -4.72 -6.58 6.88
CA VAL A 28 -4.96 -7.71 5.98
C VAL A 28 -5.06 -8.97 6.83
N ALA A 29 -5.95 -9.87 6.44
CA ALA A 29 -6.11 -11.15 7.10
C ALA A 29 -6.16 -12.27 6.07
N ALA A 30 -5.65 -13.44 6.44
CA ALA A 30 -5.88 -14.63 5.65
C ALA A 30 -7.37 -15.02 5.72
N SER A 31 -7.98 -15.41 4.61
CA SER A 31 -9.40 -15.87 4.57
C SER A 31 -9.69 -16.96 5.60
N LYS A 32 -8.76 -17.91 5.80
CA LYS A 32 -8.85 -18.96 6.83
C LYS A 32 -8.96 -18.44 8.26
N LYS A 33 -8.62 -17.17 8.52
CA LYS A 33 -8.70 -16.51 9.83
C LYS A 33 -9.83 -15.48 9.91
N GLN A 34 -10.59 -15.26 8.85
CA GLN A 34 -11.63 -14.23 8.77
C GLN A 34 -12.59 -14.28 9.96
N HIS A 35 -13.14 -15.45 10.30
CA HIS A 35 -14.05 -15.57 11.44
C HIS A 35 -13.38 -15.15 12.76
N SER A 36 -12.12 -15.52 12.98
CA SER A 36 -11.41 -15.16 14.21
C SER A 36 -11.17 -13.64 14.29
N VAL A 37 -10.90 -13.01 13.15
CA VAL A 37 -10.73 -11.56 13.04
C VAL A 37 -12.03 -10.81 13.33
N GLN A 38 -13.16 -11.28 12.78
CA GLN A 38 -14.47 -10.68 13.06
C GLN A 38 -14.80 -10.71 14.56
N ARG A 39 -14.65 -11.89 15.19
CA ARG A 39 -14.85 -12.04 16.65
C ARG A 39 -13.93 -11.13 17.46
N LEU A 40 -12.68 -10.94 17.02
CA LEU A 40 -11.73 -10.07 17.70
C LEU A 40 -12.21 -8.61 17.69
N PHE A 41 -12.55 -8.06 16.52
CA PHE A 41 -12.97 -6.66 16.42
C PHE A 41 -14.30 -6.40 17.13
N GLU A 42 -15.24 -7.34 17.08
CA GLU A 42 -16.48 -7.28 17.86
C GLU A 42 -16.21 -7.29 19.37
N ALA A 43 -15.31 -8.15 19.85
CA ALA A 43 -14.92 -8.19 21.27
C ALA A 43 -14.18 -6.91 21.72
N LEU A 44 -13.50 -6.22 20.80
CA LEU A 44 -12.88 -4.91 21.04
C LEU A 44 -13.88 -3.74 21.00
N GLY A 45 -15.16 -4.01 20.73
CA GLY A 45 -16.23 -3.01 20.70
C GLY A 45 -16.45 -2.33 19.36
N TYR A 46 -15.77 -2.78 18.29
CA TYR A 46 -16.05 -2.29 16.94
C TYR A 46 -17.31 -2.93 16.37
N GLN A 47 -18.09 -2.13 15.66
CA GLN A 47 -19.32 -2.57 15.01
C GLN A 47 -19.08 -2.76 13.51
N GLY A 48 -19.29 -3.98 13.01
CA GLY A 48 -19.16 -4.25 11.58
C GLY A 48 -20.26 -3.54 10.78
N ASP A 49 -19.92 -2.92 9.66
CA ASP A 49 -20.93 -2.40 8.72
C ASP A 49 -21.66 -3.58 8.08
N GLN A 50 -22.90 -3.85 8.53
CA GLN A 50 -23.64 -5.04 8.12
C GLN A 50 -23.85 -5.11 6.60
N ARG A 51 -24.17 -3.98 5.96
CA ARG A 51 -24.47 -3.96 4.53
C ARG A 51 -23.19 -4.19 3.73
N PHE A 52 -22.12 -3.47 4.06
CA PHE A 52 -20.84 -3.61 3.41
C PHE A 52 -20.27 -5.02 3.59
N ASN A 53 -20.25 -5.53 4.83
CA ASN A 53 -19.66 -6.83 5.13
C ASN A 53 -20.46 -8.00 4.53
N THR A 54 -21.77 -7.86 4.35
CA THR A 54 -22.58 -8.88 3.66
C THR A 54 -22.23 -8.97 2.18
N LEU A 55 -22.02 -7.81 1.52
CA LEU A 55 -21.74 -7.77 0.08
C LEU A 55 -20.26 -8.06 -0.23
N ASN A 56 -19.35 -7.52 0.58
CA ASN A 56 -17.92 -7.49 0.30
C ASN A 56 -17.09 -8.37 1.23
N GLY A 57 -17.67 -8.99 2.27
CA GLY A 57 -16.93 -9.63 3.36
C GLY A 57 -15.99 -10.78 2.96
N HIS A 58 -16.12 -11.32 1.75
CA HIS A 58 -15.19 -12.29 1.18
C HIS A 58 -13.87 -11.65 0.69
N GLN A 59 -13.82 -10.33 0.52
CA GLN A 59 -12.67 -9.54 0.06
C GLN A 59 -12.29 -8.42 1.03
N ARG A 60 -13.26 -7.78 1.69
CA ARG A 60 -13.03 -6.61 2.54
C ARG A 60 -14.09 -6.54 3.64
N LEU A 61 -13.65 -6.28 4.87
CA LEU A 61 -14.52 -6.03 6.01
C LEU A 61 -14.30 -4.61 6.53
N LEU A 62 -15.38 -3.96 6.90
CA LEU A 62 -15.43 -2.63 7.46
C LEU A 62 -15.99 -2.68 8.87
N TYR A 63 -15.28 -2.06 9.80
CA TYR A 63 -15.63 -1.99 11.21
C TYR A 63 -15.51 -0.53 11.69
N LEU A 64 -16.49 -0.10 12.48
CA LEU A 64 -16.61 1.28 12.94
C LEU A 64 -16.61 1.33 14.47
N ASP A 65 -15.88 2.30 15.00
CA ASP A 65 -15.97 2.72 16.40
C ASP A 65 -16.64 4.09 16.42
N SER A 66 -17.94 4.08 16.68
CA SER A 66 -18.78 5.28 16.72
C SER A 66 -18.46 6.21 17.88
N LEU A 67 -17.85 5.69 18.96
CA LEU A 67 -17.50 6.47 20.14
C LEU A 67 -16.30 7.36 19.86
N ASN A 68 -15.27 6.83 19.20
CA ASN A 68 -14.03 7.54 18.92
C ASN A 68 -13.91 8.04 17.47
N GLY A 69 -14.91 7.75 16.61
CA GLY A 69 -14.91 8.13 15.20
C GLY A 69 -13.78 7.46 14.42
N ARG A 70 -13.49 6.18 14.70
CA ARG A 70 -12.41 5.41 14.04
C ARG A 70 -12.98 4.38 13.10
N GLN A 71 -12.29 4.16 12.00
CA GLN A 71 -12.62 3.13 11.02
C GLN A 71 -11.49 2.10 10.93
N ILE A 72 -11.89 0.83 10.86
CA ILE A 72 -11.02 -0.30 10.60
C ILE A 72 -11.40 -0.89 9.24
N ASP A 73 -10.42 -1.01 8.38
CA ASP A 73 -10.54 -1.68 7.10
C ASP A 73 -9.71 -2.96 7.10
N ILE A 74 -10.29 -4.08 6.67
CA ILE A 74 -9.65 -5.38 6.70
C ILE A 74 -9.77 -6.03 5.33
N PHE A 75 -8.66 -6.08 4.60
CA PHE A 75 -8.55 -6.80 3.35
C PHE A 75 -8.37 -8.30 3.59
N ILE A 76 -9.05 -9.15 2.80
CA ILE A 76 -9.00 -10.61 2.92
C ILE A 76 -8.19 -11.17 1.76
N ASP A 77 -7.03 -11.75 2.07
CA ASP A 77 -6.02 -12.32 1.15
C ASP A 77 -5.44 -11.37 0.08
N ARG A 78 -6.19 -10.39 -0.40
CA ARG A 78 -5.78 -9.46 -1.45
C ARG A 78 -6.25 -8.06 -1.14
N MET A 79 -5.45 -7.07 -1.53
CA MET A 79 -5.86 -5.69 -1.53
C MET A 79 -6.28 -5.30 -2.94
N LYS A 80 -7.58 -5.10 -3.14
CA LYS A 80 -8.15 -4.59 -4.41
C LYS A 80 -8.38 -3.09 -4.27
N MET A 81 -7.44 -2.31 -4.80
CA MET A 81 -7.51 -0.84 -4.86
C MET A 81 -7.38 -0.41 -6.32
N CYS A 82 -6.45 0.48 -6.67
CA CYS A 82 -6.20 0.82 -8.07
C CYS A 82 -5.62 -0.35 -8.87
N HIS A 83 -4.87 -1.20 -8.18
CA HIS A 83 -4.36 -2.48 -8.64
C HIS A 83 -4.67 -3.56 -7.58
N VAL A 84 -4.67 -4.82 -8.00
CA VAL A 84 -4.82 -5.96 -7.10
C VAL A 84 -3.45 -6.41 -6.62
N ILE A 85 -3.25 -6.44 -5.30
CA ILE A 85 -2.06 -7.00 -4.67
C ILE A 85 -2.44 -8.27 -3.92
N GLU A 86 -1.84 -9.39 -4.29
CA GLU A 86 -2.01 -10.68 -3.61
C GLU A 86 -1.12 -10.72 -2.36
N LEU A 87 -1.74 -10.75 -1.17
CA LEU A 87 -1.06 -10.67 0.13
C LEU A 87 -1.18 -11.96 0.96
N GLY A 88 -2.13 -12.85 0.66
CA GLY A 88 -2.42 -14.03 1.49
C GLY A 88 -1.23 -14.97 1.66
N GLY A 89 -0.39 -15.08 0.62
CA GLY A 89 0.86 -15.85 0.65
C GLY A 89 2.03 -15.13 1.32
N ARG A 90 1.85 -13.88 1.76
CA ARG A 90 2.90 -13.00 2.29
C ARG A 90 2.68 -12.59 3.75
N LEU A 91 1.73 -13.23 4.43
CA LEU A 91 1.41 -12.93 5.85
C LEU A 91 2.18 -13.78 6.86
N SER A 92 3.03 -14.69 6.37
CA SER A 92 3.77 -15.64 7.22
C SER A 92 5.17 -15.12 7.53
N HIS A 93 5.24 -14.02 8.27
CA HIS A 93 6.49 -13.45 8.78
C HIS A 93 6.26 -12.90 10.20
N ASP A 94 7.34 -12.53 10.87
CA ASP A 94 7.25 -11.98 12.22
C ASP A 94 6.77 -10.52 12.19
N GLY A 95 6.02 -10.14 13.22
CA GLY A 95 5.56 -8.76 13.45
C GLY A 95 4.12 -8.47 13.04
N PRO A 96 3.59 -7.30 13.43
CA PRO A 96 2.16 -6.95 13.28
C PRO A 96 1.82 -6.20 11.97
N THR A 97 2.79 -6.04 11.09
CA THR A 97 2.75 -5.16 9.91
C THR A 97 2.94 -5.99 8.63
N LEU A 98 2.85 -5.35 7.46
CA LEU A 98 3.33 -5.98 6.23
C LEU A 98 4.82 -5.68 6.06
N THR A 99 5.51 -6.46 5.23
CA THR A 99 6.90 -6.20 4.83
C THR A 99 7.06 -4.79 4.24
N PRO A 100 8.26 -4.17 4.32
CA PRO A 100 8.50 -2.87 3.69
C PRO A 100 8.19 -2.86 2.19
N ALA A 101 8.43 -3.98 1.50
CA ALA A 101 8.09 -4.16 0.09
C ALA A 101 6.57 -4.05 -0.17
N ASP A 102 5.76 -4.74 0.63
CA ASP A 102 4.30 -4.74 0.50
C ASP A 102 3.69 -3.40 0.91
N LEU A 103 4.24 -2.77 1.96
CA LEU A 103 3.85 -1.41 2.35
C LEU A 103 4.16 -0.40 1.25
N LEU A 104 5.37 -0.45 0.67
CA LEU A 104 5.77 0.45 -0.41
C LEU A 104 4.87 0.25 -1.64
N LEU A 105 4.63 -1.00 -2.03
CA LEU A 105 3.76 -1.33 -3.15
C LEU A 105 2.33 -0.83 -2.90
N SER A 106 1.82 -0.93 -1.66
CA SER A 106 0.49 -0.42 -1.30
C SER A 106 0.34 1.08 -1.52
N LYS A 107 1.42 1.85 -1.37
CA LYS A 107 1.45 3.29 -1.57
C LYS A 107 1.66 3.68 -3.03
N LEU A 108 2.63 3.05 -3.68
CA LEU A 108 2.96 3.35 -5.07
C LEU A 108 1.87 2.89 -6.05
N GLN A 109 0.97 1.97 -5.67
CA GLN A 109 -0.13 1.56 -6.55
C GLN A 109 -1.27 2.60 -6.66
N VAL A 110 -1.32 3.63 -5.82
CA VAL A 110 -2.42 4.61 -5.80
C VAL A 110 -2.29 5.57 -6.99
N TYR A 111 -3.17 5.49 -7.99
CA TYR A 111 -3.07 6.34 -9.18
C TYR A 111 -3.26 7.83 -8.85
N GLU A 112 -4.29 8.16 -8.08
CA GLU A 112 -4.55 9.50 -7.55
C GLU A 112 -3.82 9.68 -6.21
N VAL A 113 -2.49 9.64 -6.27
CA VAL A 113 -1.63 9.73 -5.07
C VAL A 113 -1.87 11.05 -4.33
N ASN A 114 -1.95 10.98 -3.01
CA ASN A 114 -2.07 12.15 -2.14
C ASN A 114 -0.81 12.35 -1.30
N MET A 115 -0.73 13.48 -0.59
CA MET A 115 0.45 13.82 0.21
C MET A 115 0.75 12.79 1.33
N LYS A 116 -0.26 12.13 1.90
CA LYS A 116 -0.04 11.10 2.93
C LYS A 116 0.68 9.88 2.34
N ASP A 117 0.34 9.49 1.11
CA ASP A 117 0.98 8.38 0.43
C ASP A 117 2.40 8.71 -0.01
N LEU A 118 2.66 9.95 -0.43
CA LEU A 118 4.01 10.44 -0.74
C LEU A 118 4.89 10.44 0.52
N VAL A 119 4.40 11.01 1.62
CA VAL A 119 5.11 11.03 2.91
C VAL A 119 5.42 9.62 3.41
N ASP A 120 4.45 8.71 3.36
CA ASP A 120 4.65 7.32 3.77
C ASP A 120 5.69 6.62 2.87
N THR A 121 5.63 6.87 1.57
CA THR A 121 6.59 6.31 0.59
C THR A 121 8.01 6.81 0.86
N ILE A 122 8.17 8.12 1.09
CA ILE A 122 9.47 8.73 1.40
C ILE A 122 10.03 8.12 2.69
N ALA A 123 9.21 7.94 3.73
CA ALA A 123 9.66 7.35 4.99
C ALA A 123 10.12 5.89 4.81
N LEU A 124 9.38 5.11 4.03
CA LEU A 124 9.78 3.74 3.69
C LEU A 124 11.11 3.72 2.93
N VAL A 125 11.23 4.54 1.90
CA VAL A 125 12.43 4.60 1.07
C VAL A 125 13.63 5.17 1.84
N LEU A 126 13.46 6.06 2.83
CA LEU A 126 14.56 6.59 3.63
C LEU A 126 15.11 5.59 4.66
N ASP A 127 14.23 4.75 5.21
CA ASP A 127 14.59 3.87 6.34
C ASP A 127 14.94 2.45 5.90
N HIS A 128 14.40 1.96 4.78
CA HIS A 128 14.59 0.58 4.33
C HIS A 128 15.51 0.48 3.09
N PRO A 129 16.58 -0.33 3.12
CA PRO A 129 17.44 -0.54 1.95
C PRO A 129 16.69 -1.28 0.84
N ILE A 130 17.19 -1.15 -0.40
CA ILE A 130 16.73 -1.96 -1.52
C ILE A 130 17.50 -3.28 -1.54
N ALA A 131 16.78 -4.39 -1.46
CA ALA A 131 17.35 -5.75 -1.42
C ALA A 131 16.49 -6.74 -2.21
N ASP A 132 16.84 -8.02 -2.17
CA ASP A 132 16.11 -9.11 -2.84
C ASP A 132 15.51 -10.11 -1.83
N HIS A 133 15.18 -9.63 -0.62
CA HIS A 133 14.56 -10.39 0.47
C HIS A 133 13.50 -9.56 1.21
N ASP A 134 12.62 -10.24 1.95
CA ASP A 134 11.45 -9.67 2.65
C ASP A 134 11.69 -9.34 4.14
N ASP A 135 12.95 -9.39 4.61
CA ASP A 135 13.32 -8.87 5.93
C ASP A 135 13.10 -7.34 6.03
N ASP A 136 13.79 -6.61 6.91
CA ASP A 136 13.65 -5.15 7.06
C ASP A 136 14.27 -4.37 5.87
N ALA A 137 13.75 -4.63 4.67
CA ALA A 137 14.19 -4.12 3.38
C ALA A 137 13.05 -4.11 2.34
N VAL A 138 13.20 -3.28 1.31
CA VAL A 138 12.33 -3.30 0.13
C VAL A 138 12.83 -4.39 -0.83
N ASN A 139 12.08 -5.49 -0.91
CA ASN A 139 12.31 -6.60 -1.83
C ASN A 139 12.06 -6.22 -3.30
N ALA A 140 13.07 -5.69 -3.96
CA ALA A 140 12.96 -5.25 -5.34
C ALA A 140 12.82 -6.41 -6.34
N ALA A 141 13.36 -7.61 -6.06
CA ALA A 141 13.09 -8.79 -6.89
C ALA A 141 11.59 -9.14 -6.94
N TYR A 142 10.90 -9.03 -5.80
CA TYR A 142 9.44 -9.21 -5.73
C TYR A 142 8.68 -8.13 -6.52
N LEU A 143 8.98 -6.84 -6.31
CA LEU A 143 8.34 -5.74 -7.04
C LEU A 143 8.61 -5.82 -8.54
N ALA A 144 9.83 -6.15 -8.95
CA ALA A 144 10.23 -6.30 -10.34
C ALA A 144 9.44 -7.42 -11.03
N ARG A 145 9.26 -8.57 -10.36
CA ARG A 145 8.45 -9.67 -10.90
C ARG A 145 7.01 -9.22 -11.15
N LEU A 146 6.34 -8.62 -10.15
CA LEU A 146 4.95 -8.16 -10.29
C LEU A 146 4.79 -7.15 -11.43
N THR A 147 5.64 -6.14 -11.47
CA THR A 147 5.60 -5.08 -12.49
C THR A 147 5.97 -5.59 -13.88
N SER A 148 6.71 -6.70 -14.00
CA SER A 148 7.00 -7.34 -15.29
C SER A 148 5.82 -8.13 -15.87
N GLU A 149 4.88 -8.53 -15.01
CA GLU A 149 3.68 -9.26 -15.38
C GLU A 149 2.49 -8.31 -15.64
N ASP A 150 2.49 -7.14 -15.00
CA ASP A 150 1.42 -6.15 -15.08
C ASP A 150 1.92 -4.76 -15.54
N TRP A 151 1.52 -4.36 -16.75
CA TRP A 151 1.87 -3.06 -17.31
C TRP A 151 1.18 -1.89 -16.59
N GLY A 152 -0.05 -2.06 -16.13
CA GLY A 152 -0.78 -1.00 -15.44
C GLY A 152 -0.16 -0.68 -14.09
N LEU A 153 0.21 -1.71 -13.33
CA LEU A 153 0.93 -1.55 -12.07
C LEU A 153 2.30 -0.90 -12.32
N TYR A 154 3.08 -1.41 -13.28
CA TYR A 154 4.35 -0.81 -13.70
C TYR A 154 4.21 0.69 -14.01
N ARG A 155 3.22 1.05 -14.83
CA ARG A 155 3.00 2.43 -15.26
C ARG A 155 2.64 3.34 -14.10
N THR A 156 1.84 2.83 -13.16
CA THR A 156 1.45 3.59 -11.97
C THR A 156 2.63 3.82 -11.03
N LEU A 157 3.44 2.79 -10.79
CA LEU A 157 4.68 2.91 -10.03
C LEU A 157 5.63 3.91 -10.66
N GLN A 158 5.80 3.89 -11.98
CA GLN A 158 6.62 4.85 -12.72
C GLN A 158 6.19 6.29 -12.46
N LEU A 159 4.89 6.57 -12.60
CA LEU A 159 4.34 7.91 -12.37
C LEU A 159 4.53 8.37 -10.92
N ASN A 160 4.32 7.47 -9.97
CA ASN A 160 4.41 7.81 -8.56
C ASN A 160 5.84 7.97 -8.06
N ILE A 161 6.82 7.25 -8.63
CA ILE A 161 8.24 7.46 -8.33
C ILE A 161 8.63 8.91 -8.62
N GLU A 162 8.25 9.47 -9.78
CA GLU A 162 8.57 10.86 -10.09
C GLU A 162 7.91 11.86 -9.14
N ARG A 163 6.68 11.59 -8.72
CA ARG A 163 5.98 12.42 -7.72
C ARG A 163 6.66 12.33 -6.35
N VAL A 164 7.17 11.16 -5.97
CA VAL A 164 7.95 10.97 -4.73
C VAL A 164 9.24 11.76 -4.76
N ARG A 165 9.95 11.81 -5.90
CA ARG A 165 11.17 12.64 -6.06
C ARG A 165 10.88 14.13 -5.86
N GLY A 166 9.80 14.61 -6.48
CA GLY A 166 9.33 15.99 -6.31
C GLY A 166 9.01 16.30 -4.85
N ALA A 167 8.19 15.46 -4.21
CA ALA A 167 7.81 15.65 -2.81
C ALA A 167 8.99 15.55 -1.84
N ALA A 168 9.97 14.67 -2.09
CA ALA A 168 11.17 14.58 -1.26
C ALA A 168 12.00 15.87 -1.29
N THR A 169 12.03 16.54 -2.45
CA THR A 169 12.69 17.84 -2.61
C THR A 169 11.90 18.94 -1.89
N GLU A 170 10.59 19.01 -2.10
CA GLU A 170 9.70 20.00 -1.49
C GLU A 170 9.63 19.92 0.03
N LEU A 171 9.68 18.70 0.59
CA LEU A 171 9.66 18.46 2.03
C LEU A 171 11.04 18.65 2.68
N GLU A 172 12.11 18.93 1.91
CA GLU A 172 13.47 19.13 2.42
C GLU A 172 14.01 17.94 3.24
N VAL A 173 13.67 16.72 2.84
CA VAL A 173 14.29 15.49 3.39
C VAL A 173 15.61 15.16 2.66
N ASP A 174 16.28 14.06 3.03
CA ASP A 174 17.44 13.54 2.29
C ASP A 174 17.03 13.00 0.90
N ALA A 175 16.75 13.93 -0.02
CA ALA A 175 16.32 13.65 -1.39
C ALA A 175 17.40 12.88 -2.17
N GLY A 176 18.68 13.04 -1.82
CA GLY A 176 19.78 12.28 -2.41
C GLY A 176 19.64 10.79 -2.14
N ARG A 177 19.41 10.41 -0.87
CA ARG A 177 19.17 9.01 -0.49
C ARG A 177 17.87 8.46 -1.07
N VAL A 178 16.80 9.26 -1.07
CA VAL A 178 15.54 8.85 -1.70
C VAL A 178 15.76 8.53 -3.18
N ASN A 179 16.40 9.46 -3.91
CA ASN A 179 16.67 9.29 -5.32
C ASN A 179 17.52 8.06 -5.62
N GLN A 180 18.61 7.87 -4.86
CA GLN A 180 19.48 6.71 -5.01
C GLN A 180 18.71 5.39 -4.85
N ARG A 181 17.89 5.26 -3.80
CA ARG A 181 17.13 4.02 -3.56
C ARG A 181 16.01 3.82 -4.59
N LEU A 182 15.38 4.89 -5.06
CA LEU A 182 14.42 4.80 -6.16
C LEU A 182 15.10 4.36 -7.46
N ASP A 183 16.32 4.83 -7.73
CA ASP A 183 17.10 4.40 -8.89
C ASP A 183 17.47 2.91 -8.80
N GLU A 184 17.95 2.46 -7.63
CA GLU A 184 18.28 1.06 -7.36
C GLU A 184 17.06 0.12 -7.52
N LEU A 185 15.88 0.56 -7.05
CA LEU A 185 14.62 -0.17 -7.24
C LEU A 185 14.22 -0.20 -8.72
N TRP A 186 14.27 0.95 -9.39
CA TRP A 186 13.83 1.09 -10.76
C TRP A 186 14.72 0.30 -11.73
N GLU A 187 16.03 0.26 -11.48
CA GLU A 187 16.97 -0.55 -12.26
C GLU A 187 16.60 -2.05 -12.24
N ARG A 188 16.21 -2.57 -11.07
CA ARG A 188 15.76 -3.97 -10.94
C ARG A 188 14.45 -4.22 -11.66
N ILE A 189 13.51 -3.27 -11.57
CA ILE A 189 12.24 -3.33 -12.31
C ILE A 189 12.48 -3.34 -13.83
N GLU A 190 13.36 -2.49 -14.34
CA GLU A 190 13.66 -2.39 -15.76
C GLU A 190 14.31 -3.67 -16.30
N ARG A 191 15.31 -4.21 -15.58
CA ARG A 191 16.04 -5.42 -15.97
C ARG A 191 15.17 -6.67 -16.04
N GLN A 192 14.08 -6.74 -15.28
CA GLN A 192 13.21 -7.91 -15.28
C GLN A 192 12.51 -8.12 -16.64
N PRO A 193 12.64 -9.30 -17.28
CA PRO A 193 12.00 -9.57 -18.57
C PRO A 193 10.48 -9.43 -18.53
N LYS A 194 9.93 -8.58 -19.41
CA LYS A 194 8.48 -8.30 -19.47
C LYS A 194 7.71 -9.44 -20.14
N SER A 195 6.56 -9.79 -19.57
CA SER A 195 5.67 -10.81 -20.13
C SER A 195 5.11 -10.40 -21.51
N LEU A 196 4.61 -11.37 -22.29
CA LEU A 196 3.98 -11.06 -23.57
C LEU A 196 2.72 -10.19 -23.38
N LYS A 197 1.90 -10.49 -22.36
CA LYS A 197 0.72 -9.69 -22.00
C LYS A 197 1.11 -8.24 -21.69
N TRP A 198 2.18 -8.05 -20.91
CA TRP A 198 2.74 -6.74 -20.61
C TRP A 198 3.11 -5.99 -21.88
N LYS A 199 3.86 -6.61 -22.79
CA LYS A 199 4.33 -5.98 -24.04
C LYS A 199 3.17 -5.59 -24.96
N LEU A 200 2.13 -6.42 -25.05
CA LEU A 200 0.92 -6.10 -25.79
C LEU A 200 0.18 -4.91 -25.17
N ARG A 201 0.02 -4.91 -23.83
CA ARG A 201 -0.64 -3.80 -23.11
C ARG A 201 0.15 -2.49 -23.22
N ALA A 202 1.48 -2.56 -23.26
CA ALA A 202 2.37 -1.41 -23.43
C ALA A 202 2.20 -0.72 -24.79
N ARG A 203 1.90 -1.48 -25.86
CA ARG A 203 1.60 -0.90 -27.19
C ARG A 203 0.32 -0.08 -27.22
N ILE A 204 -0.66 -0.44 -26.38
CA ILE A 204 -1.88 0.35 -26.19
C ILE A 204 -1.54 1.65 -25.44
N GLY A 205 -0.67 1.54 -24.44
CA GLY A 205 -0.21 2.67 -23.64
C GLY A 205 -1.33 3.33 -22.85
N ASP A 206 -1.18 4.63 -22.59
CA ASP A 206 -2.09 5.41 -21.74
C ASP A 206 -3.44 5.72 -22.43
N ARG A 207 -3.69 5.22 -23.66
CA ARG A 207 -4.91 5.46 -24.45
C ARG A 207 -6.17 4.81 -23.85
N VAL A 208 -5.99 3.77 -23.06
CA VAL A 208 -7.06 3.05 -22.35
C VAL A 208 -6.69 3.08 -20.88
N SER A 209 -7.68 3.23 -19.99
CA SER A 209 -7.44 3.14 -18.54
C SER A 209 -6.74 1.82 -18.18
N TRP A 210 -5.92 1.85 -17.16
CA TRP A 210 -5.15 0.71 -16.65
C TRP A 210 -5.28 0.52 -15.15
N TYR A 211 -6.13 1.31 -14.51
CA TYR A 211 -6.38 1.29 -13.09
C TYR A 211 -7.90 1.34 -12.85
N GLU A 212 -8.31 0.83 -11.70
CA GLU A 212 -9.64 1.05 -11.14
C GLU A 212 -9.56 2.15 -10.06
N LEU A 213 -10.66 2.82 -9.75
CA LEU A 213 -10.73 3.64 -8.54
C LEU A 213 -11.44 2.81 -7.46
N PRO A 214 -10.92 2.77 -6.22
CA PRO A 214 -11.62 2.12 -5.12
C PRO A 214 -13.01 2.72 -4.95
N GLU A 215 -13.99 1.90 -4.54
CA GLU A 215 -15.28 2.43 -4.13
C GLU A 215 -15.09 3.40 -2.96
N GLU A 216 -15.66 4.60 -3.08
CA GLU A 216 -15.73 5.55 -1.99
C GLU A 216 -16.57 4.95 -0.86
N VAL A 217 -15.90 4.45 0.17
CA VAL A 217 -16.55 4.15 1.44
C VAL A 217 -16.82 5.49 2.09
N ARG A 218 -18.05 5.99 1.98
CA ARG A 218 -18.49 7.21 2.67
C ARG A 218 -18.09 7.09 4.13
N GLN A 219 -17.16 7.92 4.59
CA GLN A 219 -16.83 7.98 6.00
C GLN A 219 -18.05 8.56 6.73
N PRO A 220 -18.74 7.81 7.60
CA PRO A 220 -19.95 8.31 8.27
C PRO A 220 -19.67 9.46 9.25
N TYR A 221 -18.41 9.88 9.41
CA TYR A 221 -17.96 10.85 10.39
C TYR A 221 -17.11 11.99 9.80
N GLN A 222 -17.25 12.31 8.50
CA GLN A 222 -16.92 13.66 8.07
C GLN A 222 -17.96 14.59 8.72
N ARG A 223 -17.58 15.21 9.85
CA ARG A 223 -18.30 16.39 10.32
C ARG A 223 -18.13 17.46 9.24
N ASP A 224 -19.25 18.01 8.76
CA ASP A 224 -19.31 19.20 7.94
C ASP A 224 -18.41 20.33 8.50
#